data_AF-A0A6M0QAW9-F1
#
_entry.id   AF-A0A6M0QAW9-F1
#
_cell.length_a   1.000
_cell.length_b   1.000
_cell.length_c   1.000
_cell.angle_alpha   90.00
_cell.angle_beta   90.00
_cell.angle_gamma   90.00
#
_symmetry.space_group_name_H-M   'P 1'
#
loop_
_entity.id
_entity.type
_entity.pdbx_description
1 polymer ?
#
loop_
_entity_poly.entity_id
_entity_poly.type
_entity_poly.pdbx_seq_one_letter_code
_entity_poly.pdbx_strand_id
1 'polypeptide(L)'
;MDKNEIKKIVENEVKQLGPFVNYHGITPENMWQFLVEPFEIFVDPDDLETTPRNMWVVLQEFKNIKEGFAIVFDPYDKGWGLTEHVSDDNYVMVSGADTLHAALEGM
;
A
#
# COMPACT_ATOMS: atom_id res chain seq x y z
N MET A 1 6.83 -10.09 -10.35
CA MET A 1 7.32 -8.71 -10.54
C MET A 1 8.49 -8.53 -9.60
N ASP A 2 9.53 -7.82 -9.99
CA ASP A 2 10.65 -7.56 -9.08
C ASP A 2 10.54 -6.19 -8.39
N LYS A 3 11.32 -5.99 -7.32
CA LYS A 3 11.29 -4.74 -6.54
C LYS A 3 11.62 -3.49 -7.35
N ASN A 4 12.46 -3.59 -8.39
CA ASN A 4 12.83 -2.44 -9.22
C ASN A 4 11.69 -2.05 -10.15
N GLU A 5 10.91 -3.03 -10.63
CA GLU A 5 9.68 -2.78 -11.38
C GLU A 5 8.65 -2.07 -10.50
N ILE A 6 8.44 -2.52 -9.26
CA ILE A 6 7.51 -1.89 -8.31
C ILE A 6 7.94 -0.46 -8.00
N LYS A 7 9.23 -0.24 -7.73
CA LYS A 7 9.76 1.09 -7.48
C LYS A 7 9.49 2.05 -8.65
N LYS A 8 9.65 1.61 -9.89
CA LYS A 8 9.33 2.43 -11.07
C LYS A 8 7.85 2.75 -11.18
N ILE A 9 6.96 1.81 -10.83
CA ILE A 9 5.51 2.04 -10.79
C ILE A 9 5.19 3.13 -9.76
N VAL A 10 5.68 2.98 -8.53
CA VAL A 10 5.49 3.97 -7.45
C VAL A 10 6.05 5.34 -7.86
N GLU A 11 7.26 5.40 -8.41
CA GLU A 11 7.86 6.66 -8.87
C GLU A 11 7.03 7.34 -9.96
N ASN A 12 6.34 6.60 -10.82
CA ASN A 12 5.49 7.15 -11.87
C ASN A 12 4.14 7.65 -11.32
N GLU A 13 3.55 6.93 -10.38
CA GLU A 13 2.33 7.34 -9.67
C GLU A 13 2.58 8.59 -8.83
N VAL A 14 3.66 8.61 -8.05
CA VAL A 14 4.03 9.75 -7.19
C VAL A 14 4.25 11.03 -8.00
N LYS A 15 4.77 10.94 -9.23
CA LYS A 15 4.92 12.11 -10.12
C LYS A 15 3.59 12.69 -10.60
N GLN A 16 2.55 11.87 -10.63
CA GLN A 16 1.21 12.24 -11.07
C GLN A 16 0.27 12.47 -9.89
N LEU A 17 0.78 12.29 -8.67
CA LEU A 17 0.01 12.39 -7.44
C LEU A 17 -0.49 13.83 -7.28
N GLY A 18 -1.81 13.96 -7.26
CA GLY A 18 -2.46 15.23 -6.95
C GLY A 18 -2.44 15.52 -5.45
N PRO A 19 -3.10 16.61 -5.02
CA PRO A 19 -3.36 16.84 -3.61
C PRO A 19 -4.30 15.75 -3.07
N PHE A 20 -3.98 15.18 -1.91
CA PHE A 20 -4.82 14.23 -1.18
C PHE A 20 -4.83 14.58 0.31
N VAL A 21 -5.80 14.04 1.03
CA VAL A 21 -5.92 14.17 2.49
C VAL A 21 -6.27 12.81 3.07
N ASN A 22 -5.59 12.41 4.15
CA ASN A 22 -5.91 11.25 4.97
C ASN A 22 -5.97 11.61 6.45
N TYR A 23 -6.42 10.66 7.26
CA TYR A 23 -6.51 10.82 8.71
C TYR A 23 -5.20 10.51 9.46
N HIS A 24 -4.15 10.11 8.74
CA HIS A 24 -2.87 9.64 9.30
C HIS A 24 -1.75 10.68 9.22
N GLY A 25 -2.05 11.89 8.76
CA GLY A 25 -1.07 12.99 8.68
C GLY A 25 -0.03 12.80 7.59
N ILE A 26 -0.26 11.87 6.65
CA ILE A 26 0.54 11.72 5.44
C ILE A 26 -0.02 12.68 4.40
N THR A 27 0.87 13.48 3.84
CA THR A 27 0.56 14.56 2.89
C THR A 27 1.44 14.40 1.66
N PRO A 28 1.07 15.01 0.53
CA PRO A 28 1.96 15.09 -0.62
C PRO A 28 3.37 15.55 -0.22
N GLU A 29 3.50 16.52 0.70
CA GLU A 29 4.77 17.13 1.10
C GLU A 29 5.66 16.27 2.02
N ASN A 30 5.11 15.24 2.67
CA ASN A 30 5.86 14.41 3.61
C ASN A 30 5.87 12.91 3.24
N MET A 31 5.12 12.46 2.24
CA MET A 31 4.93 11.02 1.95
C MET A 31 6.23 10.25 1.74
N TRP A 32 7.26 10.91 1.20
CA TRP A 32 8.58 10.32 0.94
C TRP A 32 9.28 9.81 2.21
N GLN A 33 8.88 10.29 3.39
CA GLN A 33 9.38 9.81 4.67
C GLN A 33 8.77 8.45 5.07
N PHE A 34 7.65 8.10 4.46
CA PHE A 34 6.87 6.88 4.74
C PHE A 34 7.07 5.80 3.65
N LEU A 35 7.59 6.20 2.48
CA LEU A 35 7.98 5.26 1.43
C LEU A 35 9.07 4.30 1.93
N VAL A 36 8.95 3.04 1.53
CA VAL A 36 9.92 1.99 1.86
C VAL A 36 10.59 1.43 0.62
N GLU A 37 11.71 0.74 0.81
CA GLU A 37 12.18 -0.20 -0.22
C GLU A 37 11.12 -1.32 -0.33
N PRO A 38 10.53 -1.56 -1.53
CA PRO A 38 9.42 -2.47 -1.63
C PRO A 38 9.75 -3.88 -1.14
N PHE A 39 8.82 -4.48 -0.40
CA PHE A 39 8.90 -5.86 0.08
C PHE A 39 7.52 -6.52 0.07
N GLU A 40 7.49 -7.86 0.05
CA GLU A 40 6.24 -8.62 -0.04
C GLU A 40 5.70 -8.96 1.35
N ILE A 41 4.37 -8.89 1.47
CA ILE A 41 3.60 -9.45 2.58
C ILE A 41 2.44 -10.29 2.02
N PHE A 42 1.96 -11.24 2.82
CA PHE A 42 0.79 -12.04 2.47
C PHE A 42 -0.48 -11.32 2.94
N VAL A 43 -1.34 -10.92 2.01
CA VAL A 43 -2.55 -10.14 2.27
C VAL A 43 -3.77 -10.96 1.91
N ASP A 44 -4.76 -10.95 2.79
CA ASP A 44 -6.13 -11.36 2.51
C ASP A 44 -6.92 -10.15 1.98
N PRO A 45 -7.41 -10.18 0.72
CA PRO A 45 -8.22 -9.11 0.16
C PRO A 45 -9.54 -8.83 0.87
N ASP A 46 -9.95 -9.71 1.82
CA ASP A 46 -11.22 -9.65 2.55
C ASP A 46 -12.44 -9.57 1.62
N ASP A 47 -12.30 -10.17 0.43
CA ASP A 47 -13.39 -10.37 -0.52
C ASP A 47 -13.60 -11.89 -0.74
N LEU A 48 -14.84 -12.28 -1.07
CA LEU A 48 -15.19 -13.71 -1.19
C LEU A 48 -14.65 -14.37 -2.47
N GLU A 49 -14.12 -13.59 -3.41
CA GLU A 49 -13.76 -14.03 -4.76
C GLU A 49 -12.25 -14.19 -4.94
N THR A 50 -11.46 -13.52 -4.12
CA THR A 50 -10.02 -13.40 -4.26
C THR A 50 -9.30 -14.18 -3.19
N THR A 51 -8.44 -15.10 -3.62
CA THR A 51 -7.58 -15.85 -2.71
C THR A 51 -6.50 -14.95 -2.11
N PRO A 52 -6.17 -15.10 -0.81
CA PRO A 52 -5.03 -14.44 -0.20
C PRO A 52 -3.74 -14.63 -0.99
N ARG A 53 -2.95 -13.56 -1.15
CA ARG A 53 -1.78 -13.53 -2.04
C ARG A 53 -0.74 -12.51 -1.63
N ASN A 54 0.46 -12.65 -2.18
CA ASN A 54 1.54 -11.71 -1.93
C ASN A 54 1.28 -10.37 -2.62
N MET A 55 1.39 -9.29 -1.86
CA MET A 55 1.33 -7.92 -2.34
C MET A 55 2.57 -7.16 -1.90
N TRP A 56 2.89 -6.08 -2.61
CA TRP A 56 4.10 -5.29 -2.38
C TRP A 56 3.81 -4.09 -1.50
N VAL A 57 4.38 -4.06 -0.30
CA VAL A 57 4.35 -2.87 0.55
C VAL A 57 5.22 -1.80 -0.09
N VAL A 58 4.69 -0.59 -0.20
CA VAL A 58 5.42 0.56 -0.76
C VAL A 58 5.47 1.76 0.18
N LEU A 59 4.55 1.82 1.14
CA LEU A 59 4.45 2.87 2.14
C LEU A 59 3.94 2.26 3.44
N GLN A 60 4.53 2.65 4.57
CA GLN A 60 4.08 2.25 5.91
C GLN A 60 3.96 3.47 6.81
N GLU A 61 2.94 3.51 7.64
CA GLU A 61 2.71 4.59 8.61
C GLU A 61 3.82 4.65 9.66
N PHE A 62 4.21 3.49 10.19
CA PHE A 62 5.25 3.35 11.20
C PHE A 62 6.39 2.48 10.72
N LYS A 63 7.55 2.60 11.37
CA LYS A 63 8.76 1.82 11.01
C LYS A 63 8.56 0.31 11.12
N ASN A 64 7.72 -0.11 12.07
CA ASN A 64 7.29 -1.49 12.22
C ASN A 64 5.96 -1.63 11.49
N ILE A 65 5.92 -2.40 10.41
CA ILE A 65 4.70 -2.62 9.63
C ILE A 65 3.56 -3.28 10.42
N LYS A 66 3.87 -3.95 11.53
CA LYS A 66 2.86 -4.51 12.43
C LYS A 66 2.18 -3.44 13.29
N GLU A 67 2.65 -2.20 13.22
CA GLU A 67 2.06 -1.05 13.87
C GLU A 67 1.46 -0.17 12.77
N GLY A 68 0.14 0.05 12.83
CA GLY A 68 -0.60 0.93 11.92
C GLY A 68 -0.87 0.35 10.53
N PHE A 69 -1.08 1.26 9.57
CA PHE A 69 -1.51 0.92 8.22
C PHE A 69 -0.35 0.97 7.21
N ALA A 70 -0.52 0.21 6.12
CA ALA A 70 0.39 0.21 4.99
C ALA A 70 -0.36 0.32 3.65
N ILE A 71 0.31 0.89 2.66
CA ILE A 71 -0.15 0.86 1.27
C ILE A 71 0.59 -0.26 0.54
N VAL A 72 -0.20 -1.12 -0.10
CA VAL A 72 0.27 -2.23 -0.91
C VAL A 72 -0.09 -2.04 -2.37
N PHE A 73 0.71 -2.66 -3.24
CA PHE A 73 0.43 -2.84 -4.65
C PHE A 73 0.23 -4.32 -4.95
N ASP A 74 -0.90 -4.65 -5.58
CA ASP A 74 -1.21 -6.00 -6.04
C ASP A 74 -0.63 -6.23 -7.44
N PRO A 75 0.39 -7.11 -7.59
CA PRO A 75 1.00 -7.34 -8.88
C PRO A 75 0.11 -8.13 -9.86
N TYR A 76 -0.94 -8.81 -9.38
CA TYR A 76 -1.87 -9.59 -10.20
C TYR A 76 -2.91 -8.68 -10.84
N ASP A 77 -3.59 -7.88 -10.03
CA ASP A 77 -4.70 -7.02 -10.48
C ASP A 77 -4.22 -5.63 -10.90
N LYS A 78 -2.95 -5.32 -10.64
CA LYS A 78 -2.35 -3.99 -10.87
C LYS A 78 -3.04 -2.87 -10.07
N GLY A 79 -3.71 -3.25 -8.98
CA GLY A 79 -4.40 -2.35 -8.06
C GLY A 79 -3.55 -1.98 -6.84
N TRP A 80 -4.08 -1.06 -6.06
CA TRP A 80 -3.53 -0.57 -4.81
C TRP A 80 -4.45 -0.95 -3.67
N GLY A 81 -3.92 -1.02 -2.45
CA GLY A 81 -4.71 -1.34 -1.28
C GLY A 81 -4.17 -0.66 -0.03
N LEU A 82 -5.08 -0.28 0.86
CA LEU A 82 -4.79 -0.03 2.26
C LEU A 82 -4.90 -1.35 3.00
N THR A 83 -3.91 -1.66 3.83
CA THR A 83 -3.90 -2.87 4.64
C THR A 83 -3.50 -2.59 6.08
N GLU A 84 -4.00 -3.42 6.99
CA GLU A 84 -3.62 -3.43 8.40
C GLU A 84 -3.14 -4.82 8.82
N HIS A 85 -2.26 -4.86 9.80
CA HIS A 85 -1.85 -6.09 10.46
C HIS A 85 -2.93 -6.53 11.46
N VAL A 86 -3.34 -7.80 11.42
CA VAL A 86 -4.38 -8.32 12.33
C VAL A 86 -3.80 -9.27 13.38
N SER A 87 -3.03 -10.27 12.95
CA SER A 87 -2.37 -11.22 13.86
C SER A 87 -1.21 -11.93 13.19
N ASP A 88 -0.24 -12.39 14.00
CA ASP A 88 0.95 -13.12 13.55
C ASP A 88 1.72 -12.36 12.45
N ASP A 89 1.57 -12.77 11.19
CA ASP A 89 2.09 -12.13 9.98
C ASP A 89 1.00 -12.00 8.91
N ASN A 90 -0.28 -12.04 9.32
CA ASN A 90 -1.43 -11.88 8.45
C ASN A 90 -1.83 -10.41 8.35
N TYR A 91 -2.11 -10.00 7.13
CA TYR A 91 -2.58 -8.67 6.79
C TYR A 91 -3.90 -8.80 6.06
N VAL A 92 -4.82 -7.88 6.33
CA VAL A 92 -6.10 -7.80 5.61
C VAL A 92 -6.17 -6.50 4.84
N MET A 93 -6.79 -6.54 3.67
CA MET A 93 -7.07 -5.33 2.92
C MET A 93 -8.28 -4.63 3.54
N VAL A 94 -8.07 -3.40 3.98
CA VAL A 94 -9.10 -2.53 4.55
C VAL A 94 -9.91 -1.88 3.42
N SER A 95 -9.24 -1.51 2.34
CA SER A 95 -9.86 -0.97 1.13
C SER A 95 -8.96 -1.14 -0.09
N GLY A 96 -9.53 -1.59 -1.21
CA GLY A 96 -8.87 -1.59 -2.51
C GLY A 96 -9.07 -0.27 -3.27
N ALA A 97 -8.14 0.03 -4.17
CA ALA A 97 -8.15 1.25 -4.99
C ALA A 97 -7.45 1.02 -6.35
N ASP A 98 -7.91 1.73 -7.38
CA ASP A 98 -7.31 1.62 -8.72
C ASP A 98 -6.01 2.44 -8.86
N THR A 99 -5.76 3.40 -7.97
CA THR A 99 -4.60 4.30 -8.03
C THR A 99 -3.94 4.47 -6.66
N LEU A 100 -2.66 4.83 -6.64
CA LEU A 100 -1.94 5.16 -5.41
C LEU A 100 -2.59 6.34 -4.69
N HIS A 101 -3.09 7.33 -5.44
CA HIS A 101 -3.81 8.48 -4.90
C HIS A 101 -5.02 8.04 -4.07
N ALA A 102 -5.89 7.21 -4.65
CA ALA A 102 -7.10 6.76 -3.97
C ALA A 102 -6.80 5.90 -2.74
N ALA A 103 -5.74 5.07 -2.79
CA ALA A 103 -5.29 4.31 -1.62
C ALA A 103 -4.79 5.24 -0.49
N LEU A 104 -4.09 6.32 -0.83
CA LEU A 104 -3.60 7.31 0.13
C LEU A 104 -4.68 8.22 0.71
N GLU A 105 -5.78 8.44 0.00
CA GLU A 105 -6.97 9.13 0.53
C GLU A 105 -7.78 8.24 1.47
N GLY A 106 -7.77 6.92 1.23
CA GLY A 106 -8.46 5.93 2.04
C GLY A 106 -7.79 5.63 3.38
N MET A 107 -6.52 6.01 3.53
CA MET A 107 -5.76 5.91 4.77
C MET A 107 -6.43 6.78 5.83
#